data_AF-A0A6S7JM79-F1
#
_entry.id   AF-A0A6S7JM79-F1
#
_cell.length_a   1.000
_cell.length_b   1.000
_cell.length_c   1.000
_cell.angle_alpha   90.00
_cell.angle_beta   90.00
_cell.angle_gamma   90.00
#
_symmetry.space_group_name_H-M   'P 1'
#
loop_
_entity.id
_entity.type
_entity.pdbx_description
1 polymer ?
#
loop_
_entity_poly.entity_id
_entity_poly.type
_entity_poly.pdbx_seq_one_letter_code
_entity_poly.pdbx_strand_id
1 'polypeptide(L)'
;MINHPMRGPDRGSAITGKSVHNQRIERLWRNVFQGVLKPFYILFYLMEDYGILDPCDETDLWCLHYVFLKEINDCLSRWVEAWIRHPLRTEHNRSPLQLWITGMRWSSINVPQPDSNNWDLFGIDWTGPIPMGDEAIATTLEVPETVFPVADEMRI
;
A
#
# COMPACT_ATOMS: atom_id res chain seq x y z
N MET A 1 -2.97 0.47 -24.83
CA MET A 1 -3.69 -0.16 -23.71
C MET A 1 -3.62 -1.66 -23.91
N ILE A 2 -3.04 -2.38 -22.95
CA ILE A 2 -2.89 -3.84 -23.03
C ILE A 2 -4.24 -4.44 -22.66
N ASN A 3 -5.00 -4.87 -23.67
CA ASN A 3 -6.30 -5.49 -23.48
C ASN A 3 -6.07 -6.98 -23.19
N HIS A 4 -6.48 -7.44 -22.00
CA HIS A 4 -6.46 -8.86 -21.67
C HIS A 4 -7.57 -9.56 -22.48
N PRO A 5 -7.25 -10.50 -23.39
CA PRO A 5 -8.19 -10.99 -24.41
C PRO A 5 -9.44 -11.67 -23.85
N MET A 6 -9.38 -12.19 -22.62
CA MET A 6 -10.50 -12.88 -21.96
C MET A 6 -11.46 -11.96 -21.17
N ARG A 7 -11.20 -10.64 -21.06
CA ARG A 7 -11.99 -9.76 -20.17
C ARG A 7 -12.84 -8.70 -20.87
N GLY A 8 -12.84 -8.70 -22.21
CA GLY A 8 -13.60 -7.76 -23.03
C GLY A 8 -13.01 -6.33 -23.06
N PRO A 9 -13.25 -5.55 -24.13
CA PRO A 9 -12.86 -4.15 -24.19
C PRO A 9 -13.60 -3.32 -23.11
N ASP A 10 -12.97 -2.25 -22.64
CA ASP A 10 -13.48 -1.31 -21.62
C ASP A 10 -13.67 -1.81 -20.18
N ARG A 11 -13.22 -3.02 -19.84
CA ARG A 11 -13.04 -3.37 -18.42
C ARG A 11 -11.68 -2.86 -17.96
N GLY A 12 -11.67 -1.73 -17.27
CA GLY A 12 -10.53 -1.13 -16.56
C GLY A 12 -9.96 -2.00 -15.43
N SER A 13 -9.77 -3.30 -15.67
CA SER A 13 -9.35 -4.32 -14.70
C SER A 13 -7.88 -4.22 -14.28
N ALA A 14 -7.14 -3.28 -14.87
CA ALA A 14 -5.77 -2.98 -14.51
C ALA A 14 -5.61 -1.47 -14.44
N ILE A 15 -5.32 -0.96 -13.24
CA ILE A 15 -4.81 0.40 -13.08
C ILE A 15 -3.41 0.41 -13.69
N THR A 16 -3.32 0.83 -14.95
CA THR A 16 -2.07 0.92 -15.69
C THR A 16 -1.70 2.39 -15.88
N GLY A 17 -0.48 2.76 -15.46
CA GLY A 17 0.02 4.14 -15.48
C GLY A 17 1.12 4.37 -14.45
N LYS A 18 1.86 5.50 -14.55
CA LYS A 18 2.86 5.88 -13.55
C LYS A 18 2.17 6.14 -12.21
N SER A 19 2.57 5.45 -11.14
CA SER A 19 2.06 5.68 -9.77
C SER A 19 2.62 7.00 -9.19
N VAL A 20 2.09 8.12 -9.68
CA VAL A 20 2.48 9.48 -9.22
C VAL A 20 1.72 9.91 -7.97
N HIS A 21 0.67 9.19 -7.60
CA HIS A 21 -0.17 9.50 -6.45
C HIS A 21 0.46 9.05 -5.12
N ASN A 22 1.36 8.07 -5.14
CA ASN A 22 2.03 7.54 -3.94
C ASN A 22 3.31 8.30 -3.54
N GLN A 23 3.68 9.33 -4.30
CA GLN A 23 4.98 10.02 -4.16
C GLN A 23 5.21 10.62 -2.76
N ARG A 24 4.13 11.11 -2.11
CA ARG A 24 4.23 11.68 -0.76
C ARG A 24 4.55 10.62 0.29
N ILE A 25 3.93 9.44 0.20
CA ILE A 25 4.19 8.30 1.08
C ILE A 25 5.61 7.79 0.83
N GLU A 26 6.02 7.63 -0.43
CA GLU A 26 7.39 7.21 -0.77
C GLU A 26 8.45 8.18 -0.23
N ARG A 27 8.23 9.49 -0.34
CA ARG A 27 9.12 10.50 0.25
C ARG A 27 9.14 10.40 1.78
N LEU A 28 8.00 10.17 2.42
CA LEU A 28 7.93 9.96 3.87
C LEU A 28 8.76 8.76 4.29
N TRP A 29 8.62 7.62 3.61
CA TRP A 29 9.42 6.42 3.87
C TRP A 29 10.92 6.67 3.77
N ARG A 30 11.37 7.45 2.77
CA ARG A 30 12.79 7.85 2.68
C ARG A 30 13.23 8.67 3.89
N ASN A 31 12.40 9.59 4.38
CA ASN A 31 12.71 10.40 5.56
C ASN A 31 12.75 9.56 6.84
N VAL A 32 11.84 8.60 7.00
CA VAL A 32 11.85 7.64 8.13
C VAL A 32 13.13 6.81 8.10
N PHE A 33 13.49 6.29 6.93
CA PHE A 33 14.71 5.51 6.78
C PHE A 33 15.95 6.32 7.15
N GLN A 34 16.12 7.52 6.58
CA GLN A 34 17.27 8.36 6.87
C GLN A 34 17.29 8.86 8.32
N GLY A 35 16.13 9.17 8.90
CA GLY A 35 16.02 9.77 10.23
C GLY A 35 16.06 8.76 11.38
N VAL A 36 15.68 7.51 11.15
CA VAL A 36 15.52 6.51 12.22
C VAL A 36 16.21 5.18 11.89
N LEU A 37 15.94 4.60 10.72
CA LEU A 37 16.31 3.20 10.47
C LEU A 37 17.76 3.02 10.00
N LYS A 38 18.35 4.04 9.38
CA LYS A 38 19.69 3.96 8.81
C LYS A 38 20.78 3.55 9.81
N PRO A 39 20.83 4.06 11.06
CA PRO A 39 21.79 3.59 12.06
C PRO A 39 21.64 2.09 12.37
N PHE A 40 20.41 1.61 12.55
CA PHE A 40 20.14 0.19 12.80
C PHE A 40 20.50 -0.68 11.60
N TYR A 41 20.15 -0.21 10.39
CA TYR A 41 20.55 -0.86 9.15
C TYR A 41 22.07 -1.07 9.10
N ILE A 42 22.85 0.00 9.30
CA ILE A 42 24.31 -0.09 9.31
C ILE A 42 24.82 -1.01 10.42
N LEU A 43 24.24 -0.90 11.63
CA LEU A 43 24.62 -1.71 12.77
C LEU A 43 24.42 -3.21 12.51
N PHE A 44 23.29 -3.60 11.92
CA PHE A 44 22.98 -5.01 11.68
C PHE A 44 23.89 -5.62 10.61
N TYR A 45 24.18 -4.90 9.52
CA TYR A 45 25.17 -5.35 8.54
C TYR A 45 26.57 -5.47 9.15
N LEU A 46 26.94 -4.54 10.04
CA LEU A 46 28.21 -4.61 10.74
C LEU A 46 28.26 -5.82 11.69
N MET A 47 27.17 -6.16 12.37
CA MET A 47 27.08 -7.36 13.19
C MET A 47 27.18 -8.64 12.36
N GLU A 48 26.58 -8.67 11.17
CA GLU A 48 26.71 -9.76 10.20
C GLU A 48 28.16 -9.92 9.73
N ASP A 49 28.82 -8.82 9.33
CA ASP A 49 30.21 -8.82 8.87
C ASP A 49 31.20 -9.33 9.94
N TYR A 50 30.93 -9.06 11.21
CA TYR A 50 31.75 -9.55 12.33
C TYR A 50 31.36 -10.96 12.81
N GLY A 51 30.33 -11.58 12.23
CA GLY A 51 29.84 -12.90 12.64
C GLY A 51 29.17 -12.91 14.02
N ILE A 52 28.68 -11.77 14.48
CA ILE A 52 27.91 -11.62 15.74
C ILE A 52 26.43 -11.98 15.51
N LEU A 53 25.96 -11.80 14.28
CA LEU A 53 24.58 -12.05 13.87
C LEU A 53 24.60 -12.96 12.64
N ASP A 54 24.00 -14.15 12.74
CA ASP A 54 23.72 -15.00 11.58
C ASP A 54 22.27 -14.81 11.10
N PRO A 55 22.01 -14.26 9.90
CA PRO A 55 20.67 -14.10 9.37
C PRO A 55 19.98 -15.44 9.02
N CYS A 56 20.71 -16.55 8.99
CA CYS A 56 20.17 -17.89 8.79
C CYS A 56 19.79 -18.59 10.10
N ASP A 57 20.20 -18.07 11.25
CA ASP A 57 19.85 -18.63 12.55
C ASP A 57 18.61 -17.94 13.15
N GLU A 58 17.60 -18.75 13.46
CA GLU A 58 16.35 -18.26 14.05
C GLU A 58 16.55 -17.70 15.46
N THR A 59 17.54 -18.20 16.21
CA THR A 59 17.81 -17.75 17.58
C THR A 59 18.40 -16.35 17.58
N ASP A 60 19.37 -16.10 16.71
CA ASP A 60 19.98 -14.79 16.49
C ASP A 60 18.96 -13.75 16.02
N LEU A 61 18.09 -14.11 15.06
CA LEU A 61 16.99 -13.24 14.62
C LEU A 61 16.01 -12.91 15.76
N TRP A 62 15.66 -13.91 16.57
CA TRP A 62 14.79 -13.69 17.73
C TRP A 62 15.43 -12.73 18.74
N CYS A 63 16.71 -12.94 19.06
CA CYS A 63 17.46 -12.06 19.97
C CYS A 63 17.54 -10.63 19.43
N LEU A 64 17.79 -10.48 18.14
CA LEU A 64 17.83 -9.18 17.47
C LEU A 64 16.49 -8.46 17.57
N HIS A 65 15.38 -9.15 17.28
CA HIS A 65 14.04 -8.58 17.44
C HIS A 65 13.75 -8.24 18.90
N TYR A 66 14.06 -9.12 19.84
CA TYR A 66 13.79 -8.90 21.26
C TYR A 66 14.48 -7.63 21.79
N VAL A 67 15.74 -7.42 21.42
CA VAL A 67 16.53 -6.27 21.87
C VAL A 67 16.15 -4.99 21.12
N PHE A 68 16.15 -5.03 19.79
CA PHE A 68 16.09 -3.81 18.99
C PHE A 68 14.68 -3.37 18.62
N LEU A 69 13.66 -4.23 18.68
CA LEU A 69 12.30 -3.84 18.30
C LEU A 69 11.76 -2.71 19.19
N LYS A 70 11.98 -2.82 20.50
CA LYS A 70 11.57 -1.78 21.45
C LYS A 70 12.30 -0.46 21.16
N GLU A 71 13.62 -0.52 20.98
CA GLU A 71 14.44 0.67 20.74
C GLU A 71 14.09 1.36 19.42
N ILE A 72 13.84 0.60 18.34
CA ILE A 72 13.37 1.14 17.06
C ILE A 72 12.01 1.82 17.23
N ASN A 73 11.07 1.22 17.94
CA ASN A 73 9.75 1.81 18.19
C ASN A 73 9.83 3.11 19.01
N ASP A 74 10.71 3.17 20.01
CA ASP A 74 10.94 4.37 20.80
C ASP A 74 11.56 5.49 19.94
N CYS A 75 12.52 5.16 19.08
CA CYS A 75 13.09 6.12 18.12
C CYS A 75 12.06 6.60 17.09
N LEU A 76 11.21 5.71 16.56
CA LEU A 76 10.13 6.06 15.65
C LEU A 76 9.13 7.01 16.31
N SER A 77 8.74 6.74 17.55
CA SER A 77 7.80 7.59 18.31
C SER A 77 8.33 9.02 18.47
N ARG A 78 9.60 9.16 18.89
CA ARG A 78 10.27 10.48 18.99
C ARG A 78 10.38 11.16 17.63
N TRP A 79 10.70 10.41 16.58
CA TRP A 79 10.78 10.95 15.23
C TRP A 79 9.42 11.46 14.74
N VAL A 80 8.33 10.74 15.00
CA VAL A 80 6.97 11.17 14.65
C VAL A 80 6.63 12.48 15.37
N GLU A 81 6.89 12.58 16.68
CA GLU A 81 6.63 13.80 17.45
C GLU A 81 7.36 15.03 16.91
N ALA A 82 8.61 14.85 16.48
CA ALA A 82 9.40 15.91 15.84
C ALA A 82 8.88 16.20 14.42
N TRP A 83 8.61 15.16 13.64
CA TRP A 83 8.20 15.26 12.25
C TRP A 83 6.83 15.93 12.11
N ILE A 84 5.82 15.62 12.93
CA ILE A 84 4.52 16.28 12.77
C ILE A 84 4.58 17.80 13.02
N ARG A 85 5.64 18.29 13.69
CA ARG A 85 5.85 19.71 14.03
C ARG A 85 6.80 20.44 13.06
N HIS A 86 7.48 19.73 12.16
CA HIS A 86 8.42 20.38 11.24
C HIS A 86 7.69 21.23 10.18
N PRO A 87 8.21 22.41 9.80
CA PRO A 87 7.58 23.24 8.78
C PRO A 87 7.78 22.67 7.38
N LEU A 88 6.71 22.61 6.58
CA LEU A 88 6.76 22.23 5.18
C LEU A 88 6.92 23.46 4.29
N ARG A 89 8.04 23.54 3.57
CA ARG A 89 8.33 24.69 2.68
C ARG A 89 7.27 24.91 1.60
N THR A 90 6.69 23.84 1.08
CA THR A 90 5.66 23.89 0.02
C THR A 90 4.30 24.32 0.53
N GLU A 91 4.09 24.30 1.84
CA GLU A 91 2.80 24.57 2.49
C GLU A 91 2.89 25.83 3.36
N HIS A 92 3.58 26.86 2.86
CA HIS A 92 3.78 28.14 3.56
C HIS A 92 4.39 28.00 4.97
N ASN A 93 5.34 27.07 5.15
CA ASN A 93 5.97 26.74 6.43
C ASN A 93 5.01 26.22 7.51
N ARG A 94 3.82 25.76 7.14
CA ARG A 94 2.93 25.08 8.08
C ARG A 94 3.44 23.68 8.37
N SER A 95 3.27 23.23 9.61
CA SER A 95 3.59 21.86 9.98
C SER A 95 2.49 20.88 9.55
N PRO A 96 2.80 19.58 9.36
CA PRO A 96 1.79 18.56 9.13
C PRO A 96 0.65 18.60 10.15
N LEU A 97 0.96 18.81 11.43
CA LEU A 97 -0.03 18.96 12.50
C LEU A 97 -0.93 20.19 12.28
N GLN A 98 -0.36 21.34 11.90
CA GLN A 98 -1.15 22.54 11.61
C GLN A 98 -2.06 22.35 10.39
N LEU A 99 -1.56 21.68 9.35
CA LEU A 99 -2.35 21.33 8.17
C LEU A 99 -3.51 20.40 8.53
N TRP A 100 -3.24 19.40 9.38
CA TRP A 100 -4.25 18.47 9.88
C TRP A 100 -5.36 19.18 10.67
N ILE A 101 -4.99 19.99 11.67
CA ILE A 101 -5.94 20.77 12.48
C ILE A 101 -6.76 21.73 11.60
N THR A 102 -6.10 22.39 10.66
CA THR A 102 -6.77 23.29 9.71
C THR A 102 -7.76 22.52 8.86
N GLY A 103 -7.34 21.41 8.24
CA GLY A 103 -8.20 20.55 7.42
C GLY A 103 -9.41 20.04 8.18
N MET A 104 -9.21 19.57 9.42
CA MET A 104 -10.29 19.12 10.29
C MET A 104 -11.32 20.23 10.52
N ARG A 105 -10.88 21.47 10.78
CA ARG A 105 -11.78 22.62 10.95
C ARG A 105 -12.62 22.89 9.70
N TRP A 106 -12.04 22.80 8.50
CA TRP A 106 -12.79 22.99 7.25
C TRP A 106 -13.77 21.84 6.99
N SER A 107 -13.40 20.62 7.32
CA SER A 107 -14.27 19.44 7.23
C SER A 107 -15.43 19.50 8.23
N SER A 108 -15.18 19.89 9.48
CA SER A 108 -16.23 20.02 10.51
C SER A 108 -17.25 21.13 10.19
N ILE A 109 -16.91 22.09 9.33
CA ILE A 109 -17.83 23.16 8.91
C ILE A 109 -18.69 22.73 7.70
N ASN A 110 -18.28 21.72 6.92
CA ASN A 110 -18.90 21.37 5.63
C ASN A 110 -19.29 19.89 5.44
N VAL A 111 -19.27 19.07 6.49
CA VAL A 111 -19.62 17.64 6.39
C VAL A 111 -20.81 17.34 7.31
N PRO A 112 -21.99 16.97 6.77
CA PRO A 112 -22.99 16.26 7.55
C PRO A 112 -22.31 15.04 8.16
N GLN A 113 -22.38 14.89 9.48
CA GLN A 113 -21.77 13.77 10.19
C GLN A 113 -22.11 12.46 9.45
N PRO A 114 -21.11 11.68 9.01
CA PRO A 114 -21.39 10.37 8.45
C PRO A 114 -22.08 9.57 9.55
N ASP A 115 -23.28 9.08 9.27
CA ASP A 115 -24.04 8.27 10.20
C ASP A 115 -23.15 7.05 10.55
N SER A 116 -22.67 7.00 11.81
CA SER A 116 -21.66 6.04 12.25
C SER A 116 -22.10 4.58 12.13
N ASN A 117 -23.38 4.36 11.82
CA ASN A 117 -24.02 3.07 11.69
C ASN A 117 -23.89 2.43 10.30
N ASN A 118 -23.19 3.05 9.34
CA ASN A 118 -23.22 2.59 7.94
C ASN A 118 -21.85 2.26 7.32
N TRP A 119 -20.93 1.72 8.13
CA TRP A 119 -19.66 1.18 7.63
C TRP A 119 -19.86 0.01 6.66
N ASP A 120 -20.94 -0.76 6.84
CA ASP A 120 -21.29 -1.93 6.01
C ASP A 120 -21.68 -1.56 4.56
N LEU A 121 -21.91 -0.28 4.28
CA LEU A 121 -22.28 0.21 2.95
C LEU A 121 -21.09 0.75 2.13
N PHE A 122 -19.89 0.81 2.71
CA PHE A 122 -18.72 1.36 2.02
C PHE A 122 -18.30 0.45 0.85
N GLY A 123 -18.48 0.93 -0.38
CA GLY A 123 -18.15 0.18 -1.60
C GLY A 123 -19.34 -0.55 -2.26
N ILE A 124 -20.55 -0.44 -1.71
CA ILE A 124 -21.77 -0.94 -2.36
C ILE A 124 -22.25 0.10 -3.37
N ASP A 125 -22.15 -0.22 -4.66
CA ASP A 125 -22.74 0.56 -5.73
C ASP A 125 -24.20 0.10 -5.96
N TRP A 126 -25.14 0.78 -5.31
CA TRP A 126 -26.58 0.55 -5.47
C TRP A 126 -27.10 0.83 -6.89
N THR A 127 -26.29 1.44 -7.76
CA THR A 127 -26.60 1.69 -9.17
C THR A 127 -25.92 0.70 -10.13
N GLY A 128 -25.14 -0.25 -9.61
CA GLY A 128 -24.49 -1.28 -10.39
C GLY A 128 -25.46 -2.33 -10.96
N PRO A 129 -25.11 -3.01 -12.07
CA PRO A 129 -25.95 -4.05 -12.65
C PRO A 129 -26.11 -5.23 -11.67
N ILE A 130 -27.36 -5.64 -11.45
CA ILE A 130 -27.70 -6.75 -10.56
C ILE A 130 -27.20 -8.05 -11.22
N PRO A 131 -26.48 -8.93 -10.51
CA PRO A 131 -26.17 -10.25 -11.02
C PRO A 131 -27.50 -11.00 -11.24
N MET A 132 -27.84 -11.26 -12.50
CA MET A 132 -29.00 -12.08 -12.85
C MET A 132 -28.77 -13.47 -12.28
N GLY A 133 -29.69 -13.94 -11.44
CA GLY A 133 -29.55 -15.19 -10.69
C GLY A 133 -29.27 -16.43 -11.57
N ASP A 134 -28.72 -17.45 -10.92
CA ASP A 134 -28.07 -18.64 -11.52
C ASP A 134 -28.93 -19.48 -12.50
N GLU A 135 -30.22 -19.20 -12.66
CA GLU A 135 -31.11 -20.00 -13.52
C GLU A 135 -31.02 -19.64 -15.01
N ALA A 136 -30.42 -18.50 -15.40
CA ALA A 136 -30.32 -18.10 -16.80
C ALA A 136 -29.00 -18.49 -17.51
N ILE A 137 -28.02 -19.04 -16.79
CA ILE A 137 -26.67 -19.31 -17.33
C ILE A 137 -26.61 -20.65 -18.08
N ALA A 138 -27.55 -21.57 -17.85
CA ALA A 138 -27.44 -22.95 -18.34
C ALA A 138 -27.72 -23.15 -19.84
N THR A 139 -28.32 -22.19 -20.55
CA THR A 139 -28.87 -22.48 -21.91
C THR A 139 -28.21 -21.75 -23.07
N THR A 140 -27.17 -20.93 -22.87
CA THR A 140 -26.59 -20.15 -24.00
C THR A 140 -25.06 -20.04 -24.02
N LEU A 141 -24.32 -20.91 -23.33
CA LEU A 141 -22.86 -20.93 -23.45
C LEU A 141 -22.41 -22.11 -24.33
N GLU A 142 -22.44 -21.92 -25.65
CA GLU A 142 -21.67 -22.77 -26.55
C GLU A 142 -20.19 -22.36 -26.47
N VAL A 143 -19.37 -23.23 -25.87
CA VAL A 143 -17.92 -23.05 -25.80
C VAL A 143 -17.33 -23.57 -27.11
N PRO A 144 -16.73 -22.73 -27.98
CA PRO A 144 -16.10 -23.20 -29.19
C PRO A 144 -14.78 -23.92 -28.86
N GLU A 145 -14.48 -25.02 -29.55
CA GLU A 145 -13.21 -25.72 -29.41
C GLU A 145 -12.04 -24.78 -29.75
N THR A 146 -11.16 -24.57 -28.78
CA THR A 146 -9.97 -23.74 -28.93
C THR A 146 -8.88 -24.53 -29.64
N VAL A 147 -8.53 -24.13 -30.87
CA VAL A 147 -7.32 -24.61 -31.53
C VAL A 147 -6.11 -23.93 -30.89
N PHE A 148 -5.24 -24.71 -30.25
CA PHE A 148 -4.00 -24.21 -29.66
C PHE A 148 -3.09 -23.62 -30.76
N PRO A 149 -2.59 -22.37 -30.62
CA PRO A 149 -1.79 -21.71 -31.65
C PRO A 149 -0.29 -22.06 -31.59
N VAL A 150 0.11 -23.10 -30.85
CA VAL A 150 1.51 -23.55 -30.82
C VAL A 150 1.61 -24.79 -31.68
N ALA A 151 1.97 -24.58 -32.95
CA ALA A 151 2.45 -25.66 -33.80
C ALA A 151 3.68 -26.30 -33.16
N ASP A 152 3.76 -27.62 -33.25
CA ASP A 152 4.76 -28.53 -32.68
C ASP A 152 6.20 -28.33 -33.20
N GLU A 153 6.53 -27.17 -33.79
CA GLU A 153 7.80 -26.92 -34.49
C GLU A 153 8.82 -26.07 -33.72
N MET A 154 8.55 -25.71 -32.46
CA MET A 154 9.49 -24.96 -31.61
C MET A 154 9.77 -25.67 -30.29
N ARG A 155 9.97 -26.99 -30.36
CA ARG A 155 10.44 -27.82 -29.24
C ARG A 155 11.92 -28.13 -29.46
N ILE A 156 12.81 -27.32 -28.89
CA ILE A 156 14.20 -27.71 -28.58
C ILE A 156 14.18 -28.42 -27.23
#